data_AF-A0A0M7BG22-F1
#
_entry.id   AF-A0A0M7BG22-F1
#
_cell.length_a   1.000
_cell.length_b   1.000
_cell.length_c   1.000
_cell.angle_alpha   90.00
_cell.angle_beta   90.00
_cell.angle_gamma   90.00
#
_symmetry.space_group_name_H-M   'P 1'
#
loop_
_entity.id
_entity.type
_entity.pdbx_description
1 polymer ?
#
loop_
_entity_poly.entity_id
_entity_poly.type
_entity_poly.pdbx_seq_one_letter_code
_entity_poly.pdbx_strand_id
1 'polypeptide(L)'
;MEKLQRALQKAREQREGAAAPTPPDVSPAPNPGAGGPLLAQRRGGADPAGLSATAAANWNALREFVPDPDLLVRNRILTMYPNRDATAFDILRTKMRLLMERNGWSRIAVTSPTAGCGKTTIAANIAIGFGRQPDLHAMLFELDLRRPSLAKCLGLQPPNDVIRLMQGEVGAADQILRFGPNVAISASVKPSRDPTSILLDRRATRILAEIEEDFAPDLMLFDLPPLLVSDDSRAFLKEVDCVLIVAEAERTTVAQLDTCEREVLEHTNVLGTVLNQCRINTGKSVIGNYDYD
;
A
#
# COMPACT_ATOMS: atom_id res chain seq x y z
N MET A 1 -35.99 35.71 4.42
CA MET A 1 -34.77 36.06 3.68
C MET A 1 -33.81 36.95 4.50
N GLU A 2 -34.28 37.96 5.25
CA GLU A 2 -33.42 38.86 6.05
C GLU A 2 -32.62 38.21 7.21
N LYS A 3 -33.16 37.15 7.85
CA LYS A 3 -32.45 36.48 8.98
C LYS A 3 -31.17 35.75 8.54
N LEU A 4 -31.13 35.25 7.30
CA LEU A 4 -29.98 34.52 6.76
C LEU A 4 -28.83 35.48 6.39
N GLN A 5 -29.16 36.66 5.85
CA GLN A 5 -28.19 37.70 5.54
C GLN A 5 -27.58 38.31 6.81
N ARG A 6 -28.38 38.52 7.87
CA ARG A 6 -27.86 38.95 9.18
C ARG A 6 -26.91 37.94 9.83
N ALA A 7 -27.15 36.63 9.64
CA ALA A 7 -26.26 35.59 10.16
C ALA A 7 -24.92 35.56 9.41
N LEU A 8 -24.94 35.73 8.08
CA LEU A 8 -23.74 35.77 7.24
C LEU A 8 -22.89 37.03 7.49
N GLN A 9 -23.51 38.18 7.73
CA GLN A 9 -22.80 39.43 8.02
C GLN A 9 -22.11 39.39 9.39
N LYS A 10 -22.79 38.85 10.40
CA LYS A 10 -22.22 38.67 11.75
C LYS A 10 -21.03 37.68 11.76
N ALA A 11 -21.06 36.66 10.91
CA ALA A 11 -19.93 35.72 10.74
C ALA A 11 -18.73 36.33 9.99
N ARG A 12 -18.97 37.35 9.14
CA ARG A 12 -17.91 38.09 8.43
C ARG A 12 -17.19 39.07 9.35
N GLU A 13 -17.95 39.81 10.15
CA GLU A 13 -17.41 40.76 11.14
C GLU A 13 -16.57 40.04 12.22
N GLN A 14 -16.95 38.81 12.61
CA GLN A 14 -16.16 37.98 13.53
C GLN A 14 -14.86 37.44 12.93
N ARG A 15 -14.74 37.37 11.60
CA ARG A 15 -13.51 36.98 10.90
C ARG A 15 -12.56 38.15 10.65
N GLU A 16 -13.08 39.37 10.52
CA GLU A 16 -12.27 40.57 10.27
C GLU A 16 -11.67 41.18 11.55
N GLY A 17 -12.21 40.86 12.74
CA GLY A 17 -11.70 41.32 14.04
C GLY A 17 -10.66 40.41 14.72
N ALA A 18 -10.41 39.20 14.19
CA ALA A 18 -9.45 38.27 14.77
C ALA A 18 -8.13 38.32 14.01
N ALA A 19 -7.15 39.03 14.57
CA ALA A 19 -5.77 38.98 14.11
C ALA A 19 -5.29 37.50 14.10
N ALA A 20 -4.79 37.05 12.96
CA ALA A 20 -4.27 35.70 12.81
C ALA A 20 -3.11 35.46 13.80
N PRO A 21 -3.10 34.35 14.55
CA PRO A 21 -1.94 34.01 15.37
C PRO A 21 -0.74 33.75 14.45
N THR A 22 0.39 34.37 14.79
CA THR A 22 1.69 34.10 14.17
C THR A 22 1.99 32.60 14.28
N PRO A 23 2.37 31.91 13.19
CA PRO A 23 2.73 30.50 13.27
C PRO A 23 3.95 30.33 14.19
N PRO A 24 4.01 29.27 15.00
CA PRO A 24 5.20 28.97 15.79
C PRO A 24 6.36 28.68 14.84
N ASP A 25 7.54 29.15 15.22
CA ASP A 25 8.81 28.89 14.56
C ASP A 25 9.15 27.40 14.67
N VAL A 26 8.77 26.61 13.67
CA VAL A 26 9.15 25.20 13.53
C VAL A 26 10.48 25.16 12.80
N SER A 27 11.56 25.22 13.57
CA SER A 27 12.87 24.75 13.10
C SER A 27 12.73 23.32 12.57
N PRO A 28 13.27 22.99 11.38
CA PRO A 28 13.16 21.64 10.84
C PRO A 28 13.87 20.66 11.78
N ALA A 29 13.18 19.57 12.13
CA ALA A 29 13.76 18.47 12.89
C ALA A 29 14.99 17.92 12.13
N PRO A 30 16.05 17.50 12.85
CA PRO A 30 17.26 17.00 12.23
C PRO A 30 16.98 15.70 11.49
N ASN A 31 17.33 15.70 10.21
CA ASN A 31 17.26 14.57 9.30
C ASN A 31 18.14 13.42 9.81
N PRO A 32 17.61 12.25 10.22
CA PRO A 32 18.44 11.12 10.57
C PRO A 32 18.88 10.40 9.30
N GLY A 33 20.08 10.74 8.82
CA GLY A 33 20.99 9.79 8.17
C GLY A 33 20.59 9.22 6.80
N ALA A 34 20.95 9.96 5.76
CA ALA A 34 21.72 9.49 4.60
C ALA A 34 21.39 8.10 3.98
N GLY A 35 20.36 8.09 3.14
CA GLY A 35 20.24 7.22 1.96
C GLY A 35 19.56 8.03 0.87
N GLY A 36 20.31 8.57 -0.10
CA GLY A 36 19.72 9.39 -1.17
C GLY A 36 18.76 8.58 -2.05
N PRO A 37 17.72 9.19 -2.65
CA PRO A 37 16.72 8.46 -3.42
C PRO A 37 17.33 7.83 -4.69
N LEU A 38 17.24 6.49 -4.78
CA LEU A 38 17.75 5.67 -5.89
C LEU A 38 17.00 5.90 -7.21
N LEU A 39 15.81 6.50 -7.19
CA LEU A 39 14.95 6.66 -8.36
C LEU A 39 15.50 7.66 -9.40
N ALA A 40 16.41 8.57 -9.03
CA ALA A 40 16.90 9.62 -9.92
C ALA A 40 18.17 9.25 -10.73
N GLN A 41 18.83 8.12 -10.45
CA GLN A 41 20.17 7.80 -11.01
C GLN A 41 20.21 6.61 -11.97
N ARG A 42 19.09 6.18 -12.56
CA ARG A 42 19.11 5.12 -13.59
C ARG A 42 19.44 5.69 -14.99
N ARG A 43 20.72 5.97 -15.25
CA ARG A 43 21.27 6.08 -16.62
C ARG A 43 22.59 5.33 -16.75
N GLY A 44 22.49 4.05 -17.09
CA GLY A 44 23.63 3.25 -17.55
C GLY A 44 23.27 1.78 -17.74
N GLY A 45 23.05 1.34 -18.98
CA GLY A 45 23.09 -0.07 -19.39
C GLY A 45 21.91 -0.97 -19.00
N ALA A 46 20.68 -0.45 -18.98
CA ALA A 46 19.49 -1.23 -18.61
C ALA A 46 18.82 -1.90 -19.83
N ASP A 47 18.18 -3.06 -19.58
CA ASP A 47 17.15 -3.64 -20.44
C ASP A 47 15.99 -2.63 -20.66
N PRO A 48 15.09 -2.82 -21.64
CA PRO A 48 14.02 -1.87 -21.93
C PRO A 48 13.12 -1.51 -20.73
N ALA A 49 13.14 -2.30 -19.64
CA ALA A 49 12.42 -2.08 -18.38
C ALA A 49 13.26 -1.42 -17.25
N GLY A 50 14.48 -0.92 -17.52
CA GLY A 50 15.24 -0.15 -16.53
C GLY A 50 15.91 -0.96 -15.41
N LEU A 51 15.78 -2.29 -15.39
CA LEU A 51 16.45 -3.19 -14.43
C LEU A 51 17.91 -3.48 -14.83
N SER A 52 18.75 -3.77 -13.84
CA SER A 52 20.06 -4.36 -14.07
C SER A 52 19.90 -5.82 -14.53
N ALA A 53 20.88 -6.35 -15.27
CA ALA A 53 20.86 -7.75 -15.72
C ALA A 53 20.74 -8.75 -14.55
N THR A 54 21.36 -8.43 -13.40
CA THR A 54 21.26 -9.24 -12.17
C THR A 54 19.85 -9.23 -11.61
N ALA A 55 19.22 -8.05 -11.50
CA ALA A 55 17.85 -7.96 -10.99
C ALA A 55 16.86 -8.69 -11.92
N ALA A 56 16.99 -8.53 -13.23
CA ALA A 56 16.19 -9.26 -14.20
C ALA A 56 16.36 -10.79 -14.07
N ALA A 57 17.59 -11.28 -13.84
CA ALA A 57 17.84 -12.69 -13.58
C ALA A 57 17.16 -13.17 -12.29
N ASN A 58 17.21 -12.38 -11.21
CA ASN A 58 16.54 -12.68 -9.94
C ASN A 58 15.03 -12.78 -10.10
N TRP A 59 14.40 -11.84 -10.83
CA TRP A 59 12.97 -11.90 -11.15
C TRP A 59 12.59 -13.16 -11.94
N ASN A 60 13.38 -13.52 -12.94
CA ASN A 60 13.16 -14.71 -13.75
C ASN A 60 13.38 -16.03 -12.97
N ALA A 61 14.21 -16.00 -11.92
CA ALA A 61 14.45 -17.13 -11.05
C ALA A 61 13.31 -17.39 -10.06
N LEU A 62 12.45 -16.39 -9.79
CA LEU A 62 11.27 -16.58 -8.97
C LEU A 62 10.32 -17.60 -9.60
N ARG A 63 9.81 -18.51 -8.77
CA ARG A 63 8.81 -19.49 -9.20
C ARG A 63 7.54 -18.77 -9.63
N GLU A 64 7.10 -19.07 -10.85
CA GLU A 64 5.85 -18.53 -11.38
C GLU A 64 4.63 -19.19 -10.72
N PHE A 65 3.65 -18.34 -10.41
CA PHE A 65 2.33 -18.69 -9.94
C PHE A 65 1.29 -18.26 -10.97
N VAL A 66 0.49 -19.22 -11.41
CA VAL A 66 -0.64 -18.99 -12.30
C VAL A 66 -1.92 -19.07 -11.46
N PRO A 67 -2.67 -17.97 -11.30
CA PRO A 67 -3.89 -17.95 -10.50
C PRO A 67 -5.06 -18.63 -11.21
N ASP A 68 -6.05 -19.06 -10.44
CA ASP A 68 -7.39 -19.39 -10.94
C ASP A 68 -8.18 -18.08 -11.17
N PRO A 69 -8.54 -17.72 -12.42
CA PRO A 69 -9.25 -16.48 -12.71
C PRO A 69 -10.61 -16.38 -12.01
N ASP A 70 -11.35 -17.49 -11.86
CA ASP A 70 -12.67 -17.49 -11.22
C ASP A 70 -12.53 -17.23 -9.72
N LEU A 71 -11.48 -17.77 -9.09
CA LEU A 71 -11.13 -17.47 -7.70
C LEU A 71 -10.83 -15.99 -7.50
N LEU A 72 -10.04 -15.38 -8.40
CA LEU A 72 -9.70 -13.96 -8.33
C LEU A 72 -10.96 -13.10 -8.38
N VAL A 73 -11.84 -13.31 -9.37
CA VAL A 73 -13.09 -12.57 -9.51
C VAL A 73 -13.99 -12.75 -8.28
N ARG A 74 -14.13 -14.00 -7.79
CA ARG A 74 -14.91 -14.30 -6.57
C ARG A 74 -14.39 -13.53 -5.36
N ASN A 75 -13.07 -13.40 -5.24
CA ASN A 75 -12.40 -12.68 -4.15
C ASN A 75 -12.21 -11.18 -4.43
N ARG A 76 -12.86 -10.64 -5.47
CA ARG A 76 -12.80 -9.22 -5.88
C ARG A 76 -11.38 -8.75 -6.23
N ILE A 77 -10.57 -9.63 -6.78
CA ILE A 77 -9.30 -9.32 -7.42
C ILE A 77 -9.56 -9.13 -8.91
N LEU A 78 -9.67 -7.88 -9.31
CA LEU A 78 -10.26 -7.45 -10.58
C LEU A 78 -9.23 -6.87 -11.54
N THR A 79 -8.00 -6.59 -11.10
CA THR A 79 -7.02 -5.87 -11.91
C THR A 79 -6.14 -6.76 -12.79
N MET A 80 -6.34 -8.09 -12.79
CA MET A 80 -5.59 -9.02 -13.65
C MET A 80 -5.73 -8.67 -15.13
N TYR A 81 -6.93 -8.27 -15.55
CA TYR A 81 -7.22 -7.82 -16.90
C TYR A 81 -7.95 -6.47 -16.87
N PRO A 82 -7.82 -5.63 -17.91
CA PRO A 82 -8.65 -4.43 -18.04
C PRO A 82 -10.13 -4.79 -18.06
N ASN A 83 -10.92 -4.19 -17.16
CA ASN A 83 -12.37 -4.31 -17.13
C ASN A 83 -12.98 -3.11 -16.40
N ARG A 84 -14.31 -2.94 -16.54
CA ARG A 84 -15.02 -1.80 -15.95
C ARG A 84 -14.93 -1.78 -14.43
N ASP A 85 -15.04 -2.93 -13.77
CA ASP A 85 -14.98 -3.03 -12.30
C ASP A 85 -13.57 -2.74 -11.74
N ALA A 86 -12.53 -2.84 -12.58
CA ALA A 86 -11.15 -2.48 -12.25
C ALA A 86 -10.88 -0.96 -12.30
N THR A 87 -11.77 -0.16 -12.89
CA THR A 87 -11.53 1.28 -13.14
C THR A 87 -11.16 2.06 -11.88
N ALA A 88 -11.83 1.78 -10.76
CA ALA A 88 -11.52 2.44 -9.49
C ALA A 88 -10.09 2.14 -9.00
N PHE A 89 -9.63 0.90 -9.20
CA PHE A 89 -8.26 0.49 -8.88
C PHE A 89 -7.25 1.08 -9.86
N ASP A 90 -7.58 1.20 -11.14
CA ASP A 90 -6.73 1.84 -12.15
C ASP A 90 -6.51 3.33 -11.84
N ILE A 91 -7.56 4.02 -11.37
CA ILE A 91 -7.46 5.40 -10.88
C ILE A 91 -6.57 5.47 -9.63
N LEU A 92 -6.78 4.58 -8.66
CA LEU A 92 -5.97 4.51 -7.43
C LEU A 92 -4.50 4.28 -7.75
N ARG A 93 -4.19 3.28 -8.59
CA ARG A 93 -2.84 2.96 -9.07
C ARG A 93 -2.17 4.18 -9.71
N THR A 94 -2.89 4.88 -10.59
CA THR A 94 -2.36 6.07 -11.27
C THR A 94 -2.04 7.18 -10.27
N LYS A 95 -2.93 7.45 -9.31
CA LYS A 95 -2.70 8.44 -8.25
C LYS A 95 -1.51 8.06 -7.38
N MET A 96 -1.43 6.79 -6.97
CA MET A 96 -0.32 6.27 -6.16
C MET A 96 1.01 6.47 -6.89
N ARG A 97 1.10 6.06 -8.16
CA ARG A 97 2.30 6.21 -8.98
C ARG A 97 2.77 7.67 -9.06
N LEU A 98 1.86 8.61 -9.34
CA LEU A 98 2.22 10.04 -9.40
C LEU A 98 2.75 10.58 -8.07
N LEU A 99 2.20 10.11 -6.94
CA LEU A 99 2.68 10.49 -5.61
C LEU A 99 4.04 9.85 -5.30
N MET A 100 4.24 8.59 -5.68
CA MET A 100 5.52 7.89 -5.56
C MET A 100 6.62 8.61 -6.32
N GLU A 101 6.40 8.91 -7.61
CA GLU A 101 7.36 9.62 -8.46
C GLU A 101 7.68 11.01 -7.89
N ARG A 102 6.67 11.74 -7.42
CA ARG A 102 6.85 13.09 -6.86
C ARG A 102 7.68 13.10 -5.58
N ASN A 103 7.49 12.10 -4.72
CA ASN A 103 8.09 12.06 -3.39
C ASN A 103 9.30 11.13 -3.30
N GLY A 104 9.61 10.36 -4.35
CA GLY A 104 10.65 9.34 -4.35
C GLY A 104 10.33 8.14 -3.46
N TRP A 105 9.05 7.79 -3.30
CA TRP A 105 8.60 6.68 -2.45
C TRP A 105 8.57 5.36 -3.22
N SER A 106 9.10 4.29 -2.60
CA SER A 106 9.06 2.92 -3.13
C SER A 106 8.40 1.94 -2.15
N ARG A 107 8.39 2.23 -0.84
CA ARG A 107 7.83 1.37 0.20
C ARG A 107 6.52 1.93 0.75
N ILE A 108 5.43 1.23 0.48
CA ILE A 108 4.08 1.66 0.87
C ILE A 108 3.41 0.60 1.73
N ALA A 109 2.90 0.98 2.89
CA ALA A 109 2.02 0.10 3.65
C ALA A 109 0.54 0.34 3.32
N VAL A 110 -0.27 -0.71 3.43
CA VAL A 110 -1.74 -0.64 3.41
C VAL A 110 -2.24 -1.09 4.77
N THR A 111 -2.98 -0.22 5.46
CA THR A 111 -3.60 -0.56 6.75
C THR A 111 -5.04 -0.06 6.80
N SER A 112 -5.73 -0.26 7.91
CA SER A 112 -7.08 0.21 8.18
C SER A 112 -7.26 0.52 9.66
N PRO A 113 -8.23 1.36 10.05
CA PRO A 113 -8.50 1.59 11.45
C PRO A 113 -8.93 0.30 12.17
N THR A 114 -9.80 -0.50 11.54
CA THR A 114 -10.37 -1.72 12.14
C THR A 114 -10.32 -2.91 11.19
N ALA A 115 -10.60 -4.12 11.70
CA ALA A 115 -10.68 -5.32 10.89
C ALA A 115 -11.86 -5.27 9.90
N GLY A 116 -11.73 -5.94 8.75
CA GLY A 116 -12.82 -6.06 7.78
C GLY A 116 -12.89 -4.96 6.71
N CYS A 117 -12.07 -3.90 6.77
CA CYS A 117 -12.13 -2.80 5.80
C CYS A 117 -11.69 -3.16 4.37
N GLY A 118 -11.13 -4.36 4.16
CA GLY A 118 -10.72 -4.85 2.82
C GLY A 118 -9.30 -4.50 2.38
N LYS A 119 -8.40 -4.18 3.32
CA LYS A 119 -6.96 -3.90 3.08
C LYS A 119 -6.30 -4.87 2.11
N THR A 120 -6.35 -6.18 2.39
CA THR A 120 -5.73 -7.23 1.57
C THR A 120 -6.25 -7.23 0.14
N THR A 121 -7.57 -7.07 -0.05
CA THR A 121 -8.18 -6.96 -1.38
C THR A 121 -7.68 -5.72 -2.11
N ILE A 122 -7.63 -4.56 -1.44
CA ILE A 122 -7.10 -3.33 -2.03
C ILE A 122 -5.61 -3.50 -2.39
N ALA A 123 -4.80 -4.03 -1.48
CA ALA A 123 -3.37 -4.24 -1.68
C ALA A 123 -3.08 -5.18 -2.86
N ALA A 124 -3.76 -6.32 -2.92
CA ALA A 124 -3.66 -7.26 -4.02
C ALA A 124 -4.07 -6.64 -5.37
N ASN A 125 -5.16 -5.87 -5.42
CA ASN A 125 -5.58 -5.20 -6.65
C ASN A 125 -4.58 -4.12 -7.09
N ILE A 126 -4.00 -3.36 -6.15
CA ILE A 126 -2.95 -2.39 -6.48
C ILE A 126 -1.76 -3.12 -7.10
N ALA A 127 -1.18 -4.11 -6.40
CA ALA A 127 0.01 -4.82 -6.86
C ALA A 127 -0.19 -5.49 -8.23
N ILE A 128 -1.29 -6.24 -8.40
CA ILE A 128 -1.63 -6.88 -9.69
C ILE A 128 -1.92 -5.83 -10.77
N GLY A 129 -2.53 -4.70 -10.41
CA GLY A 129 -2.78 -3.60 -11.32
C GLY A 129 -1.50 -2.91 -11.81
N PHE A 130 -0.45 -2.84 -10.98
CA PHE A 130 0.88 -2.42 -11.41
C PHE A 130 1.48 -3.38 -12.43
N GLY A 131 1.14 -4.67 -12.38
CA GLY A 131 1.54 -5.67 -13.39
C GLY A 131 1.12 -5.32 -14.83
N ARG A 132 0.06 -4.52 -14.99
CA ARG A 132 -0.35 -3.98 -16.29
C ARG A 132 0.52 -2.81 -16.80
N GLN A 133 1.64 -2.49 -16.14
CA GLN A 133 2.64 -1.53 -16.58
C GLN A 133 3.96 -2.29 -16.80
N PRO A 134 4.28 -2.71 -18.04
CA PRO A 134 5.41 -3.59 -18.32
C PRO A 134 6.77 -3.08 -17.80
N ASP A 135 6.93 -1.76 -17.71
CA ASP A 135 8.17 -1.11 -17.29
C ASP A 135 8.30 -1.00 -15.76
N LEU A 136 7.28 -1.41 -15.00
CA LEU A 136 7.27 -1.30 -13.53
C LEU A 136 7.23 -2.67 -12.89
N HIS A 137 7.98 -2.82 -11.80
CA HIS A 137 8.02 -4.04 -10.99
C HIS A 137 7.41 -3.78 -9.61
N ALA A 138 6.48 -4.65 -9.20
CA ALA A 138 5.79 -4.52 -7.92
C ALA A 138 5.91 -5.78 -7.08
N MET A 139 6.17 -5.63 -5.79
CA MET A 139 6.16 -6.70 -4.81
C MET A 139 5.07 -6.45 -3.77
N LEU A 140 4.32 -7.49 -3.40
CA LEU A 140 3.34 -7.45 -2.32
C LEU A 140 3.74 -8.42 -1.21
N PHE A 141 3.85 -7.91 0.01
CA PHE A 141 4.16 -8.68 1.21
C PHE A 141 2.96 -8.70 2.16
N GLU A 142 2.51 -9.89 2.54
CA GLU A 142 1.56 -10.10 3.64
C GLU A 142 2.30 -9.98 4.98
N LEU A 143 2.01 -8.92 5.73
CA LEU A 143 2.54 -8.69 7.07
C LEU A 143 1.41 -8.60 8.14
N ASP A 144 0.14 -8.80 7.78
CA ASP A 144 -0.91 -9.20 8.74
C ASP A 144 -0.74 -10.68 9.09
N LEU A 145 0.36 -10.97 9.79
CA LEU A 145 0.71 -12.31 10.24
C LEU A 145 -0.25 -12.82 11.33
N ARG A 146 -1.09 -11.96 11.91
CA ARG A 146 -2.09 -12.35 12.90
C ARG A 146 -3.30 -13.00 12.25
N ARG A 147 -3.75 -12.46 11.12
CA ARG A 147 -4.89 -12.98 10.34
C ARG A 147 -4.60 -12.96 8.83
N PRO A 148 -3.58 -13.71 8.39
CA PRO A 148 -3.16 -13.67 6.99
C PRO A 148 -4.29 -14.17 6.09
N SER A 149 -4.49 -13.51 4.96
CA SER A 149 -5.58 -13.85 4.05
C SER A 149 -5.19 -13.83 2.58
N LEU A 150 -4.06 -13.21 2.23
CA LEU A 150 -3.60 -13.05 0.85
C LEU A 150 -3.44 -14.39 0.12
N ALA A 151 -2.87 -15.41 0.78
CA ALA A 151 -2.69 -16.73 0.17
C ALA A 151 -4.03 -17.36 -0.22
N LYS A 152 -5.04 -17.27 0.65
CA LYS A 152 -6.41 -17.75 0.37
C LYS A 152 -7.11 -16.91 -0.68
N CYS A 153 -6.92 -15.59 -0.66
CA CYS A 153 -7.51 -14.67 -1.63
C CYS A 153 -7.03 -14.93 -3.06
N LEU A 154 -5.76 -15.32 -3.22
CA LEU A 154 -5.15 -15.53 -4.54
C LEU A 154 -5.05 -16.99 -4.95
N GLY A 155 -5.18 -17.94 -4.01
CA GLY A 155 -4.93 -19.36 -4.27
C GLY A 155 -3.44 -19.72 -4.25
N LEU A 156 -2.62 -18.94 -3.54
CA LEU A 156 -1.19 -19.15 -3.46
C LEU A 156 -0.85 -20.34 -2.57
N GLN A 157 0.14 -21.11 -2.99
CA GLN A 157 0.78 -22.17 -2.21
C GLN A 157 2.30 -21.95 -2.24
N PRO A 158 2.82 -20.97 -1.48
CA PRO A 158 4.26 -20.72 -1.45
C PRO A 158 4.98 -21.93 -0.84
N PRO A 159 6.19 -22.29 -1.33
CA PRO A 159 6.94 -23.43 -0.82
C PRO A 159 7.29 -23.30 0.67
N ASN A 160 7.47 -22.05 1.11
CA ASN A 160 7.73 -21.67 2.49
C ASN A 160 6.81 -20.54 2.94
N ASP A 161 6.66 -20.38 4.25
CA ASP A 161 5.88 -19.26 4.81
C ASP A 161 6.72 -17.98 4.86
N VAL A 162 6.12 -16.82 4.62
CA VAL A 162 6.81 -15.51 4.77
C VAL A 162 7.43 -15.33 6.16
N ILE A 163 6.86 -15.94 7.20
CA ILE A 163 7.44 -15.93 8.55
C ILE A 163 8.88 -16.47 8.54
N ARG A 164 9.12 -17.57 7.80
CA ARG A 164 10.45 -18.17 7.67
C ARG A 164 11.42 -17.27 6.91
N LEU A 165 10.92 -16.57 5.89
CA LEU A 165 11.69 -15.56 5.16
C LEU A 165 12.08 -14.43 6.10
N MET A 166 11.15 -13.84 6.85
CA MET A 166 11.43 -12.73 7.78
C MET A 166 12.38 -13.15 8.93
N GLN A 167 12.40 -14.44 9.27
CA GLN A 167 13.33 -15.02 10.23
C GLN A 167 14.70 -15.40 9.62
N GLY A 168 14.89 -15.24 8.30
CA GLY A 168 16.12 -15.60 7.59
C GLY A 168 16.37 -17.11 7.49
N GLU A 169 15.35 -17.93 7.67
CA GLU A 169 15.46 -19.39 7.55
C GLU A 169 15.45 -19.88 6.10
N VAL A 170 14.90 -19.06 5.18
CA VAL A 170 14.79 -19.34 3.75
C VAL A 170 15.06 -18.07 2.95
N GLY A 171 15.57 -18.21 1.73
CA GLY A 171 15.82 -17.08 0.84
C GLY A 171 14.55 -16.57 0.14
N ALA A 172 14.63 -15.38 -0.46
CA ALA A 172 13.53 -14.76 -1.20
C ALA A 172 13.01 -15.66 -2.34
N ALA A 173 13.90 -16.28 -3.11
CA ALA A 173 13.53 -17.17 -4.22
C ALA A 173 12.78 -18.45 -3.78
N ASP A 174 12.93 -18.88 -2.52
CA ASP A 174 12.29 -20.07 -1.96
C ASP A 174 10.89 -19.79 -1.38
N GLN A 175 10.48 -18.51 -1.32
CA GLN A 175 9.24 -18.09 -0.66
C GLN A 175 8.38 -17.19 -1.55
N ILE A 176 9.00 -16.24 -2.26
CA ILE A 176 8.31 -15.29 -3.12
C ILE A 176 7.89 -15.96 -4.42
N LEU A 177 6.63 -15.75 -4.81
CA LEU A 177 6.06 -16.26 -6.05
C LEU A 177 5.84 -15.12 -7.04
N ARG A 178 6.24 -15.31 -8.29
CA ARG A 178 6.03 -14.34 -9.38
C ARG A 178 4.64 -14.53 -9.99
N PHE A 179 3.86 -13.45 -10.08
CA PHE A 179 2.58 -13.34 -10.76
C PHE A 179 2.77 -12.58 -12.08
N GLY A 180 2.72 -13.26 -13.23
CA GLY A 180 3.04 -12.63 -14.51
C GLY A 180 4.49 -12.14 -14.58
N PRO A 181 4.85 -11.21 -15.47
CA PRO A 181 6.26 -10.86 -15.72
C PRO A 181 6.90 -9.99 -14.63
N ASN A 182 6.12 -9.15 -13.95
CA ASN A 182 6.62 -8.01 -13.19
C ASN A 182 5.92 -7.79 -11.83
N VAL A 183 5.15 -8.78 -11.36
CA VAL A 183 4.57 -8.76 -10.01
C VAL A 183 5.09 -9.95 -9.22
N ALA A 184 5.46 -9.74 -7.97
CA ALA A 184 5.86 -10.80 -7.06
C ALA A 184 5.11 -10.68 -5.73
N ILE A 185 4.81 -11.83 -5.12
CA ILE A 185 3.95 -11.90 -3.94
C ILE A 185 4.58 -12.81 -2.90
N SER A 186 4.68 -12.29 -1.69
CA SER A 186 5.11 -12.98 -0.49
C SER A 186 3.91 -13.08 0.46
N ALA A 187 3.49 -14.31 0.78
CA ALA A 187 2.32 -14.55 1.61
C ALA A 187 2.60 -15.49 2.79
N SER A 188 1.85 -15.31 3.88
CA SER A 188 1.74 -16.29 4.95
C SER A 188 0.55 -17.22 4.69
N VAL A 189 0.69 -18.50 5.04
CA VAL A 189 -0.39 -19.50 4.94
C VAL A 189 -0.97 -19.87 6.31
N LYS A 190 -0.37 -19.37 7.40
CA LYS A 190 -0.80 -19.66 8.77
C LYS A 190 -0.61 -18.44 9.68
N PRO A 191 -1.48 -18.24 10.68
CA PRO A 191 -1.30 -17.16 11.64
C PRO A 191 -0.07 -17.40 12.53
N SER A 192 0.63 -16.33 12.88
CA SER A 192 1.64 -16.28 13.92
C SER A 192 1.02 -16.00 15.29
N ARG A 193 1.62 -16.58 16.35
CA ARG A 193 1.25 -16.28 17.74
C ARG A 193 1.90 -14.99 18.25
N ASP A 194 3.06 -14.64 17.69
CA ASP A 194 3.85 -13.47 18.09
C ASP A 194 4.34 -12.70 16.85
N PRO A 195 3.41 -12.07 16.10
CA PRO A 195 3.76 -11.31 14.90
C PRO A 195 4.60 -10.07 15.22
N THR A 196 4.39 -9.42 16.36
CA THR A 196 5.12 -8.22 16.78
C THR A 196 6.63 -8.48 16.87
N SER A 197 7.04 -9.59 17.48
CA SER A 197 8.45 -9.97 17.60
C SER A 197 9.13 -10.17 16.25
N ILE A 198 8.43 -10.79 15.30
CA ILE A 198 8.93 -11.00 13.93
C ILE A 198 9.12 -9.66 13.22
N LEU A 199 8.15 -8.76 13.32
CA LEU A 199 8.18 -7.45 12.63
C LEU A 199 9.16 -6.45 13.26
N LEU A 200 9.44 -6.57 14.56
CA LEU A 200 10.44 -5.74 15.26
C LEU A 200 11.88 -6.24 15.09
N ASP A 201 12.08 -7.49 14.65
CA ASP A 201 13.41 -8.05 14.48
C ASP A 201 14.15 -7.28 13.38
N ARG A 202 15.34 -6.77 13.71
CA ARG A 202 16.23 -6.08 12.75
C ARG A 202 16.57 -6.97 11.55
N ARG A 203 16.46 -8.29 11.70
CA ARG A 203 16.62 -9.24 10.60
C ARG A 203 15.56 -9.05 9.52
N ALA A 204 14.30 -8.83 9.89
CA ALA A 204 13.22 -8.61 8.92
C ALA A 204 13.49 -7.35 8.08
N THR A 205 13.86 -6.24 8.73
CA THR A 205 14.26 -5.00 8.04
C THR A 205 15.42 -5.22 7.08
N ARG A 206 16.46 -5.96 7.50
CA ARG A 206 17.63 -6.26 6.65
C ARG A 206 17.23 -7.08 5.43
N ILE A 207 16.41 -8.11 5.61
CA ILE A 207 15.96 -8.98 4.52
C ILE A 207 15.14 -8.19 3.49
N LEU A 208 14.29 -7.26 3.94
CA LEU A 208 13.56 -6.39 3.03
C LEU A 208 14.46 -5.43 2.26
N ALA A 209 15.55 -4.94 2.88
CA ALA A 209 16.56 -4.14 2.19
C ALA A 209 17.35 -4.97 1.16
N GLU A 210 17.75 -6.20 1.51
CA GLU A 210 18.40 -7.14 0.59
C GLU A 210 17.48 -7.46 -0.61
N ILE A 211 16.18 -7.69 -0.37
CA ILE A 211 15.21 -7.90 -1.46
C ILE A 211 15.08 -6.66 -2.34
N GLU A 212 15.04 -5.45 -1.76
CA GLU A 212 14.98 -4.22 -2.55
C GLU A 212 16.23 -4.05 -3.42
N GLU A 213 17.42 -4.36 -2.90
CA GLU A 213 18.68 -4.29 -3.65
C GLU A 213 18.73 -5.35 -4.77
N ASP A 214 18.40 -6.60 -4.45
CA ASP A 214 18.53 -7.74 -5.35
C ASP A 214 17.51 -7.72 -6.50
N PHE A 215 16.30 -7.26 -6.23
CA PHE A 215 15.21 -7.27 -7.21
C PHE A 215 14.88 -5.88 -7.76
N ALA A 216 15.34 -4.82 -7.12
CA ALA A 216 15.17 -3.43 -7.54
C ALA A 216 13.73 -3.04 -7.97
N PRO A 217 12.68 -3.42 -7.19
CA PRO A 217 11.28 -3.13 -7.54
C PRO A 217 10.97 -1.63 -7.49
N ASP A 218 10.03 -1.17 -8.32
CA ASP A 218 9.51 0.20 -8.29
C ASP A 218 8.50 0.41 -7.15
N LEU A 219 7.85 -0.67 -6.69
CA LEU A 219 6.91 -0.67 -5.58
C LEU A 219 7.11 -1.90 -4.69
N MET A 220 7.32 -1.69 -3.40
CA MET A 220 7.14 -2.69 -2.35
C MET A 220 5.90 -2.31 -1.53
N LEU A 221 4.85 -3.12 -1.64
CA LEU A 221 3.58 -2.94 -0.96
C LEU A 221 3.49 -3.90 0.23
N PHE A 222 3.11 -3.39 1.40
CA PHE A 222 3.01 -4.18 2.63
C PHE A 222 1.57 -4.19 3.15
N ASP A 223 0.89 -5.34 3.17
CA ASP A 223 -0.42 -5.48 3.79
C ASP A 223 -0.25 -5.66 5.30
N LEU A 224 -0.72 -4.68 6.08
CA LEU A 224 -0.55 -4.64 7.53
C LEU A 224 -1.86 -4.93 8.27
N PRO A 225 -1.78 -5.41 9.53
CA PRO A 225 -2.98 -5.55 10.35
C PRO A 225 -3.64 -4.20 10.64
N PRO A 226 -4.90 -4.18 11.12
CA PRO A 226 -5.58 -2.95 11.49
C PRO A 226 -4.86 -2.20 12.62
N LEU A 227 -4.64 -0.89 12.43
CA LEU A 227 -3.80 -0.09 13.31
C LEU A 227 -4.38 0.12 14.71
N LEU A 228 -5.71 0.19 14.85
CA LEU A 228 -6.35 0.43 16.17
C LEU A 228 -6.70 -0.87 16.92
N VAL A 229 -6.31 -2.03 16.39
CA VAL A 229 -6.63 -3.35 16.98
C VAL A 229 -5.40 -4.03 17.59
N SER A 230 -4.21 -3.79 17.03
CA SER A 230 -2.98 -4.44 17.44
C SER A 230 -1.76 -3.55 17.23
N ASP A 231 -0.74 -3.71 18.09
CA ASP A 231 0.52 -2.97 18.00
C ASP A 231 1.44 -3.44 16.86
N ASP A 232 1.10 -4.55 16.21
CA ASP A 232 1.90 -5.19 15.15
C ASP A 232 2.25 -4.22 14.01
N SER A 233 1.30 -3.41 13.57
CA SER A 233 1.50 -2.46 12.47
C SER A 233 2.47 -1.34 12.87
N ARG A 234 2.38 -0.85 14.11
CA ARG A 234 3.22 0.25 14.64
C ARG A 234 4.70 -0.11 14.59
N ALA A 235 5.03 -1.37 14.86
CA ALA A 235 6.40 -1.88 14.79
C ALA A 235 7.05 -1.66 13.41
N PHE A 236 6.25 -1.67 12.36
CA PHE A 236 6.71 -1.66 10.97
C PHE A 236 6.54 -0.30 10.25
N LEU A 237 5.77 0.64 10.82
CA LEU A 237 5.48 1.93 10.15
C LEU A 237 6.72 2.76 9.83
N LYS A 238 7.78 2.66 10.63
CA LYS A 238 9.06 3.36 10.40
C LYS A 238 9.87 2.80 9.21
N GLU A 239 9.51 1.62 8.71
CA GLU A 239 10.22 0.92 7.64
C GLU A 239 9.63 1.23 6.25
N VAL A 240 8.54 2.02 6.20
CA VAL A 240 7.84 2.40 4.97
C VAL A 240 7.84 3.92 4.79
N ASP A 241 7.82 4.37 3.53
CA ASP A 241 7.84 5.79 3.19
C ASP A 241 6.50 6.47 3.43
N CYS A 242 5.41 5.72 3.24
CA CYS A 242 4.06 6.20 3.46
C CYS A 242 3.04 5.07 3.66
N VAL A 243 1.85 5.44 4.11
CA VAL A 243 0.73 4.52 4.37
C VAL A 243 -0.52 4.93 3.60
N LEU A 244 -1.15 3.96 2.96
CA LEU A 244 -2.51 4.04 2.44
C LEU A 244 -3.50 3.49 3.48
N ILE A 245 -4.43 4.32 3.93
CA ILE A 245 -5.43 3.93 4.92
C ILE A 245 -6.72 3.50 4.21
N VAL A 246 -7.22 2.30 4.50
CA VAL A 246 -8.47 1.78 3.96
C VAL A 246 -9.57 1.94 5.00
N ALA A 247 -10.58 2.75 4.68
CA ALA A 247 -11.77 2.96 5.49
C ALA A 247 -12.97 2.19 4.90
N GLU A 248 -13.77 1.55 5.74
CA GLU A 248 -15.01 0.91 5.32
C GLU A 248 -16.16 1.90 5.31
N ALA A 249 -16.86 2.01 4.17
CA ALA A 249 -18.04 2.85 4.03
C ALA A 249 -19.11 2.49 5.05
N GLU A 250 -19.77 3.50 5.62
CA GLU A 250 -20.84 3.37 6.60
C GLU A 250 -20.43 2.70 7.94
N ARG A 251 -19.17 2.25 8.10
CA ARG A 251 -18.69 1.60 9.33
C ARG A 251 -17.51 2.30 10.00
N THR A 252 -16.50 2.70 9.24
CA THR A 252 -15.36 3.42 9.79
C THR A 252 -15.80 4.84 10.15
N THR A 253 -15.64 5.22 11.42
CA THR A 253 -15.99 6.57 11.87
C THR A 253 -14.89 7.57 11.56
N VAL A 254 -15.23 8.86 11.44
CA VAL A 254 -14.25 9.94 11.29
C VAL A 254 -13.24 9.93 12.45
N ALA A 255 -13.70 9.75 13.69
CA ALA A 255 -12.81 9.68 14.85
C ALA A 255 -11.80 8.52 14.79
N GLN A 256 -12.21 7.34 14.26
CA GLN A 256 -11.30 6.22 14.03
C GLN A 256 -10.29 6.54 12.94
N LEU A 257 -10.73 7.19 11.85
CA LEU A 257 -9.84 7.60 10.78
C LEU A 257 -8.82 8.64 11.26
N ASP A 258 -9.26 9.68 11.96
CA ASP A 258 -8.38 10.73 12.51
C ASP A 258 -7.36 10.15 13.50
N THR A 259 -7.76 9.17 14.30
CA THR A 259 -6.85 8.49 15.23
C THR A 259 -5.83 7.65 14.47
N CYS A 260 -6.27 6.90 13.47
CA CYS A 260 -5.39 6.12 12.60
C CYS A 260 -4.38 7.04 11.86
N GLU A 261 -4.84 8.17 11.35
CA GLU A 261 -4.00 9.14 10.64
C GLU A 261 -2.93 9.75 11.56
N ARG A 262 -3.31 10.17 12.77
CA ARG A 262 -2.35 10.68 13.76
C ARG A 262 -1.28 9.65 14.11
N GLU A 263 -1.68 8.41 14.36
CA GLU A 263 -0.76 7.31 14.66
C GLU A 263 0.22 7.04 13.51
N VAL A 264 -0.24 7.10 12.26
CA VAL A 264 0.66 7.00 11.10
C VAL A 264 1.65 8.16 11.08
N LEU A 265 1.17 9.40 11.27
CA LEU A 265 1.98 10.62 11.21
C LEU A 265 3.05 10.71 12.31
N GLU A 266 2.92 9.93 13.39
CA GLU A 266 3.98 9.80 14.41
C GLU A 266 5.21 9.03 13.89
N HIS A 267 5.06 8.24 12.81
CA HIS A 267 6.10 7.35 12.31
C HIS A 267 6.50 7.59 10.85
N THR A 268 5.57 8.00 9.99
CA THR A 268 5.79 8.13 8.54
C THR A 268 4.70 9.00 7.88
N ASN A 269 4.67 9.06 6.56
CA ASN A 269 3.71 9.86 5.79
C ASN A 269 2.39 9.14 5.54
N VAL A 270 1.31 9.91 5.37
CA VAL A 270 0.03 9.39 4.88
C VAL A 270 -0.05 9.64 3.38
N LEU A 271 -0.17 8.57 2.59
CA LEU A 271 -0.40 8.69 1.14
C LEU A 271 -1.83 9.18 0.86
N GLY A 272 -2.79 8.72 1.65
CA GLY A 272 -4.19 9.10 1.59
C GLY A 272 -5.11 8.00 2.11
N THR A 273 -6.41 8.20 1.89
CA THR A 273 -7.46 7.29 2.35
C THR A 273 -8.27 6.74 1.18
N VAL A 274 -8.48 5.42 1.16
CA VAL A 274 -9.42 4.73 0.26
C VAL A 274 -10.70 4.42 1.02
N LEU A 275 -11.82 4.92 0.53
CA LEU A 275 -13.14 4.50 1.01
C LEU A 275 -13.58 3.25 0.23
N ASN A 276 -13.68 2.12 0.94
CA ASN A 276 -14.00 0.81 0.38
C ASN A 276 -15.42 0.35 0.78
N GLN A 277 -15.96 -0.64 0.07
CA GLN A 277 -17.31 -1.20 0.29
C GLN A 277 -18.45 -0.19 0.12
N CYS A 278 -18.22 0.86 -0.67
CA CYS A 278 -19.24 1.83 -1.04
C CYS A 278 -20.40 1.14 -1.74
N ARG A 279 -21.62 1.40 -1.28
CA ARG A 279 -22.83 1.07 -2.02
C ARG A 279 -22.92 2.01 -3.21
N ILE A 280 -22.65 1.50 -4.42
CA ILE A 280 -22.88 2.26 -5.64
C ILE A 280 -24.40 2.30 -5.84
N ASN A 281 -25.01 3.43 -5.49
CA ASN A 281 -26.38 3.69 -5.86
C ASN A 281 -26.38 4.00 -7.36
N THR A 282 -26.90 3.09 -8.18
CA THR A 282 -26.82 3.09 -9.66
C THR A 282 -27.34 4.35 -10.34
N GLY A 283 -27.96 5.29 -9.61
CA GLY A 283 -28.42 6.58 -10.13
C GLY A 283 -27.43 7.75 -10.08
N LYS A 284 -26.30 7.65 -9.34
CA LYS A 284 -25.28 8.72 -9.25
C LYS A 284 -23.89 8.14 -8.98
N SER A 285 -23.26 7.55 -10.00
CA SER A 285 -21.84 7.23 -9.89
C SER A 285 -21.01 8.51 -9.94
N VAL A 286 -20.14 8.71 -8.95
CA VAL A 286 -19.11 9.78 -8.96
C VAL A 286 -17.97 9.44 -9.92
N ILE A 287 -17.83 8.16 -10.27
CA ILE A 287 -16.93 7.67 -11.33
C ILE A 287 -17.77 7.62 -12.60
N GLY A 288 -17.52 8.53 -13.54
CA GLY A 288 -18.24 8.55 -14.82
C GLY A 288 -18.17 7.18 -15.50
N ASN A 289 -19.32 6.67 -15.92
CA ASN A 289 -19.37 5.48 -16.77
C ASN A 289 -18.81 5.86 -18.14
N TYR A 290 -17.71 5.24 -18.55
CA TYR A 290 -17.36 5.17 -19.97
C TYR A 290 -17.77 3.79 -20.46
N ASP A 291 -18.81 3.78 -21.29
CA ASP A 291 -19.17 2.60 -22.07
C ASP A 291 -18.10 2.42 -23.15
N TYR A 292 -17.30 1.35 -23.04
CA TYR A 292 -16.71 0.75 -24.23
C TYR A 292 -17.73 -0.28 -24.70
N ASP A 293 -18.40 0.05 -25.81
CA ASP A 293 -19.13 -0.90 -26.67
C ASP A 293 -18.14 -1.80 -27.42
#